data_AF-A0AAP5Z203-F1
#
_entry.id   AF-A0AAP5Z203-F1
#
_cell.length_a   1.000
_cell.length_b   1.000
_cell.length_c   1.000
_cell.angle_alpha   90.00
_cell.angle_beta   90.00
_cell.angle_gamma   90.00
#
_symmetry.space_group_name_H-M   'P 1'
#
loop_
_entity.id
_entity.type
_entity.pdbx_description
1 polymer ?
#
loop_
_entity_poly.entity_id
_entity_poly.type
_entity_poly.pdbx_seq_one_letter_code
_entity_poly.pdbx_strand_id
1 'polypeptide(L)'
;VILAFIIFGGVKRIANFTQIVVPFMALAYIITAFVIILLNIGEIPRIIGMILGDAFTPMAGVGAAIGWGVKRGVYSNEAGQGTGPHAAAAASVDHPAQQGLVQSFSIYIDTLLVCSATAFMILITGAYNVHGAVEGAFLVQNLPADIGANGPVFTQMAIESALPGVGKPFIAVALFFFAFTTILAYYYIAETNIAYIRRT
;
A
#
# COMPACT_ATOMS: atom_id res chain seq x y z
N VAL A 1 2.57 -6.55 -22.44
CA VAL A 1 1.92 -7.72 -23.09
C VAL A 1 0.76 -8.27 -22.25
N ILE A 2 0.99 -8.75 -21.01
CA ILE A 2 -0.07 -9.31 -20.15
C ILE A 2 -1.23 -8.31 -19.93
N LEU A 3 -0.90 -7.05 -19.65
CA LEU A 3 -1.88 -5.98 -19.47
C LEU A 3 -2.85 -5.89 -20.67
N ALA A 4 -2.31 -5.84 -21.88
CA ALA A 4 -3.07 -5.73 -23.13
C ALA A 4 -4.10 -6.87 -23.28
N PHE A 5 -3.70 -8.10 -22.96
CA PHE A 5 -4.57 -9.27 -23.04
C PHE A 5 -5.81 -9.16 -22.13
N ILE A 6 -5.67 -8.51 -20.97
CA ILE A 6 -6.76 -8.32 -20.02
C ILE A 6 -7.63 -7.14 -20.44
N ILE A 7 -7.03 -5.97 -20.71
CA ILE A 7 -7.78 -4.75 -20.99
C ILE A 7 -8.57 -4.82 -22.30
N PHE A 8 -8.06 -5.49 -23.34
CA PHE A 8 -8.82 -5.69 -24.59
C PHE A 8 -10.03 -6.62 -24.42
N GLY A 9 -10.12 -7.36 -23.30
CA GLY A 9 -11.33 -8.11 -22.94
C GLY A 9 -12.43 -7.27 -22.29
N GLY A 10 -12.18 -5.97 -22.09
CA GLY A 10 -13.12 -5.03 -21.46
C GLY A 10 -13.30 -5.25 -19.96
N VAL A 11 -14.18 -4.43 -19.37
CA VAL A 11 -14.42 -4.32 -17.91
C VAL A 11 -14.72 -5.67 -17.25
N LYS A 12 -15.49 -6.55 -17.91
CA LYS A 12 -15.81 -7.89 -17.38
C LYS A 12 -14.57 -8.75 -17.20
N ARG A 13 -13.61 -8.69 -18.12
CA ARG A 13 -12.35 -9.45 -18.01
C ARG A 13 -11.46 -8.87 -16.90
N ILE A 14 -11.41 -7.54 -16.79
CA ILE A 14 -10.70 -6.86 -15.71
C ILE A 14 -11.25 -7.32 -14.36
N ALA A 15 -12.56 -7.24 -14.15
CA ALA A 15 -13.22 -7.67 -12.91
C ALA A 15 -12.99 -9.16 -12.62
N ASN A 16 -13.11 -10.02 -13.63
CA ASN A 16 -12.88 -11.46 -13.45
C ASN A 16 -11.45 -11.80 -13.03
N PHE A 17 -10.46 -11.06 -13.53
CA PHE A 17 -9.08 -11.24 -13.13
C PHE A 17 -8.81 -10.70 -11.72
N THR A 18 -9.24 -9.46 -11.45
CA THR A 18 -8.95 -8.79 -10.17
C THR A 18 -9.64 -9.48 -9.00
N GLN A 19 -10.88 -9.96 -9.17
CA GLN A 19 -11.61 -10.66 -8.09
C GLN A 19 -10.91 -11.95 -7.62
N ILE A 20 -10.07 -12.57 -8.45
CA ILE A 20 -9.33 -13.79 -8.10
C ILE A 20 -7.95 -13.44 -7.55
N VAL A 21 -7.24 -12.53 -8.22
CA VAL A 21 -5.84 -12.22 -7.90
C VAL A 21 -5.71 -11.35 -6.66
N VAL A 22 -6.59 -10.36 -6.48
CA VAL A 22 -6.51 -9.41 -5.37
C VAL A 22 -6.64 -10.10 -4.01
N PRO A 23 -7.63 -11.00 -3.77
CA PRO A 23 -7.69 -11.71 -2.50
C PRO A 23 -6.45 -12.57 -2.23
N PHE A 24 -5.93 -13.26 -3.24
CA PHE A 24 -4.76 -14.12 -3.08
C PHE A 24 -3.50 -13.32 -2.72
N MET A 25 -3.21 -12.24 -3.49
CA MET A 25 -2.02 -11.43 -3.25
C MET A 25 -2.08 -10.69 -1.90
N ALA A 26 -3.25 -10.14 -1.55
CA ALA A 26 -3.44 -9.40 -0.31
C ALA A 26 -3.38 -10.34 0.89
N LEU A 27 -4.04 -11.50 0.82
CA LEU A 27 -4.04 -12.47 1.92
C LEU A 27 -2.64 -13.04 2.17
N ALA A 28 -1.90 -13.41 1.12
CA ALA A 28 -0.53 -13.89 1.28
C ALA A 28 0.37 -12.84 1.95
N TYR A 29 0.24 -11.58 1.55
CA TYR A 29 0.98 -10.47 2.14
C TYR A 29 0.58 -10.23 3.60
N ILE A 30 -0.71 -10.10 3.89
CA ILE A 30 -1.25 -9.84 5.22
C ILE A 30 -0.88 -10.97 6.18
N ILE A 31 -1.04 -12.24 5.78
CA ILE A 31 -0.66 -13.39 6.62
C ILE A 31 0.82 -13.29 6.99
N THR A 32 1.70 -13.01 6.03
CA THR A 32 3.13 -12.91 6.29
C THR A 32 3.45 -11.79 7.28
N ALA A 33 2.88 -10.59 7.06
CA ALA A 33 3.06 -9.47 7.97
C ALA A 33 2.53 -9.78 9.38
N PHE A 34 1.33 -10.38 9.48
CA PHE A 34 0.72 -10.75 10.76
C PHE A 34 1.53 -11.81 11.49
N VAL A 35 2.06 -12.82 10.80
CA VAL A 35 2.94 -13.82 11.43
C VAL A 35 4.16 -13.13 12.04
N ILE A 36 4.82 -12.22 11.33
CA ILE A 36 5.98 -11.48 11.86
C ILE A 36 5.59 -10.63 13.07
N ILE A 37 4.44 -9.94 13.01
CA ILE A 37 3.94 -9.12 14.12
C ILE A 37 3.60 -9.98 15.34
N LEU A 38 2.92 -11.12 15.14
CA LEU A 38 2.52 -12.02 16.22
C LEU A 38 3.73 -12.67 16.92
N LEU A 39 4.77 -13.03 16.16
CA LEU A 39 6.03 -13.53 16.72
C LEU A 39 6.76 -12.47 17.55
N ASN A 40 6.47 -11.18 17.34
CA ASN A 40 7.09 -10.05 18.03
C ASN A 40 6.05 -9.18 18.75
N ILE A 41 4.96 -9.79 19.25
CA ILE A 41 3.81 -9.04 19.79
C ILE A 41 4.19 -8.14 20.98
N GLY A 42 5.24 -8.50 21.72
CA GLY A 42 5.78 -7.69 22.81
C GLY A 42 6.33 -6.33 22.37
N GLU A 43 6.69 -6.17 21.10
CA GLU A 43 7.21 -4.91 20.55
C GLU A 43 6.11 -3.90 20.22
N ILE A 44 4.85 -4.35 20.07
CA ILE A 44 3.74 -3.49 19.62
C ILE A 44 3.59 -2.22 20.47
N PRO A 45 3.59 -2.28 21.82
CA PRO A 45 3.48 -1.08 22.64
C PRO A 45 4.62 -0.07 22.38
N ARG A 46 5.86 -0.56 22.19
CA ARG A 46 7.02 0.28 21.87
C ARG A 46 6.86 0.94 20.51
N ILE A 47 6.45 0.17 19.49
CA ILE A 47 6.27 0.69 18.13
C ILE A 47 5.17 1.76 18.09
N ILE A 48 4.03 1.53 18.75
CA ILE A 48 2.96 2.54 18.83
C ILE A 48 3.45 3.79 19.55
N GLY A 49 4.15 3.64 20.68
CA GLY A 49 4.73 4.76 21.42
C GLY A 49 5.71 5.58 20.59
N MET A 50 6.55 4.90 19.80
CA MET A 50 7.49 5.54 18.87
C MET A 50 6.78 6.30 17.75
N ILE A 51 5.78 5.69 17.08
CA ILE A 51 5.01 6.35 16.01
C ILE A 51 4.32 7.61 16.54
N LEU A 52 3.64 7.52 17.68
CA LEU A 52 2.94 8.65 18.27
C LEU A 52 3.91 9.72 18.79
N GLY A 53 5.02 9.31 19.41
CA GLY A 53 6.06 10.23 19.87
C GLY A 53 6.64 11.01 18.69
N ASP A 54 7.11 10.32 17.67
CA ASP A 54 7.77 10.95 16.52
C ASP A 54 6.82 11.85 15.75
N ALA A 55 5.56 11.42 15.51
CA ALA A 55 4.58 12.16 14.73
C ALA A 55 4.30 13.59 15.24
N PHE A 56 4.46 13.83 16.55
CA PHE A 56 4.16 15.11 17.19
C PHE A 56 5.40 15.85 17.72
N THR A 57 6.62 15.37 17.42
CA THR A 57 7.85 16.04 17.87
C THR A 57 8.38 17.07 16.87
N PRO A 58 9.10 18.12 17.34
CA PRO A 58 9.78 19.07 16.45
C PRO A 58 10.85 18.43 15.55
N MET A 59 11.45 17.31 15.97
CA MET A 59 12.45 16.55 15.22
C MET A 59 11.88 15.93 13.93
N ALA A 60 10.58 15.67 13.90
CA ALA A 60 9.88 15.28 12.69
C ALA A 60 9.62 16.45 11.71
N GLY A 61 10.08 17.67 12.05
CA GLY A 61 9.65 18.94 11.47
C GLY A 61 8.21 19.24 11.88
N VAL A 62 7.90 20.44 12.37
CA VAL A 62 6.53 20.78 12.80
C VAL A 62 5.55 20.48 11.65
N GLY A 63 4.75 19.41 11.80
CA GLY A 63 3.82 18.94 10.80
C GLY A 63 4.41 18.21 9.58
N ALA A 64 5.73 18.01 9.46
CA ALA A 64 6.32 17.35 8.29
C ALA A 64 6.08 15.83 8.27
N ALA A 65 6.15 15.12 9.42
CA ALA A 65 5.71 13.72 9.49
C ALA A 65 4.23 13.57 9.15
N ILE A 66 3.37 14.46 9.67
CA ILE A 66 1.94 14.48 9.35
C ILE A 66 1.72 14.77 7.86
N GLY A 67 2.40 15.77 7.30
CA GLY A 67 2.29 16.14 5.90
C GLY A 67 2.74 15.02 4.95
N TRP A 68 3.85 14.35 5.26
CA TRP A 68 4.29 13.16 4.53
C TRP A 68 3.33 11.98 4.69
N GLY A 69 2.82 11.75 5.91
CA GLY A 69 1.82 10.74 6.21
C GLY A 69 0.53 10.94 5.42
N VAL A 70 -0.01 12.17 5.39
CA VAL A 70 -1.18 12.53 4.59
C VAL A 70 -0.89 12.36 3.10
N LYS A 71 0.24 12.86 2.59
CA LYS A 71 0.63 12.75 1.18
C LYS A 71 0.72 11.29 0.73
N ARG A 72 1.36 10.42 1.53
CA ARG A 72 1.53 9.00 1.21
C ARG A 72 0.25 8.20 1.46
N GLY A 73 -0.54 8.56 2.48
CA GLY A 73 -1.83 7.95 2.78
C GLY A 73 -2.85 8.19 1.66
N VAL A 74 -3.02 9.45 1.23
CA VAL A 74 -3.90 9.80 0.09
C VAL A 74 -3.44 9.11 -1.19
N TYR A 75 -2.14 8.92 -1.38
CA TYR A 75 -1.61 8.19 -2.53
C TYR A 75 -1.91 6.67 -2.48
N SER A 76 -2.05 6.10 -1.29
CA SER A 76 -2.38 4.67 -1.12
C SER A 76 -3.87 4.40 -1.28
N ASN A 77 -4.71 5.14 -0.56
CA ASN A 77 -6.14 4.85 -0.46
C ASN A 77 -7.03 5.69 -1.38
N GLU A 78 -6.44 6.65 -2.11
CA GLU A 78 -7.13 7.52 -3.06
C GLU A 78 -8.27 8.36 -2.43
N ALA A 79 -8.25 8.56 -1.10
CA ALA A 79 -9.25 9.35 -0.41
C ALA A 79 -9.24 10.81 -0.93
N GLY A 80 -10.40 11.29 -1.34
CA GLY A 80 -10.58 12.65 -1.86
C GLY A 80 -10.10 12.86 -3.31
N GLN A 81 -9.62 11.84 -4.01
CA GLN A 81 -9.18 11.94 -5.42
C GLN A 81 -10.33 11.85 -6.43
N GLY A 82 -11.52 11.38 -6.01
CA GLY A 82 -12.67 11.21 -6.90
C GLY A 82 -12.56 10.01 -7.86
N THR A 83 -11.57 9.14 -7.68
CA THR A 83 -11.34 7.94 -8.50
C THR A 83 -12.18 6.74 -8.07
N GLY A 84 -12.32 6.50 -6.76
CA GLY A 84 -13.13 5.41 -6.19
C GLY A 84 -14.56 5.26 -6.76
N PRO A 85 -15.30 6.35 -7.03
CA PRO A 85 -16.63 6.28 -7.64
C PRO A 85 -16.70 5.58 -9.01
N HIS A 86 -15.62 5.51 -9.81
CA HIS A 86 -15.63 4.84 -11.11
C HIS A 86 -15.99 3.36 -10.98
N ALA A 87 -15.26 2.64 -10.11
CA ALA A 87 -15.52 1.23 -9.84
C ALA A 87 -16.85 1.04 -9.11
N ALA A 88 -17.21 1.98 -8.22
CA ALA A 88 -18.49 1.95 -7.51
C ALA A 88 -19.69 2.01 -8.46
N ALA A 89 -19.62 2.86 -9.48
CA ALA A 89 -20.71 3.07 -10.43
C ALA A 89 -20.99 1.85 -11.33
N ALA A 90 -20.02 0.94 -11.46
CA ALA A 90 -20.18 -0.32 -12.19
C ALA A 90 -20.75 -1.46 -11.34
N ALA A 91 -20.90 -1.28 -10.03
CA ALA A 91 -21.42 -2.31 -9.14
C ALA A 91 -22.94 -2.49 -9.32
N SER A 92 -23.38 -3.74 -9.33
CA SER A 92 -24.80 -4.07 -9.30
C SER A 92 -25.30 -4.08 -7.85
N VAL A 93 -25.82 -2.93 -7.39
CA VAL A 93 -26.36 -2.75 -6.03
C VAL A 93 -27.77 -2.17 -6.08
N ASP A 94 -28.59 -2.48 -5.07
CA ASP A 94 -29.98 -2.02 -5.01
C ASP A 94 -30.08 -0.56 -4.58
N HIS A 95 -29.15 -0.11 -3.73
CA HIS A 95 -29.12 1.25 -3.20
C HIS A 95 -27.69 1.81 -3.19
N PRO A 96 -27.45 3.07 -3.61
CA PRO A 96 -26.12 3.66 -3.68
C PRO A 96 -25.36 3.64 -2.34
N ALA A 97 -26.09 3.71 -1.22
CA ALA A 97 -25.49 3.59 0.12
C ALA A 97 -24.77 2.26 0.34
N GLN A 98 -25.24 1.15 -0.24
CA GLN A 98 -24.58 -0.15 -0.10
C GLN A 98 -23.16 -0.08 -0.68
N GLN A 99 -23.03 0.47 -1.90
CA GLN A 99 -21.72 0.59 -2.51
C GLN A 99 -20.86 1.68 -1.85
N GLY A 100 -21.47 2.75 -1.33
CA GLY A 100 -20.76 3.75 -0.53
C GLY A 100 -20.12 3.16 0.73
N LEU A 101 -20.81 2.23 1.40
CA LEU A 101 -20.26 1.52 2.57
C LEU A 101 -19.10 0.60 2.18
N VAL A 102 -19.25 -0.16 1.08
CA VAL A 102 -18.17 -1.03 0.56
C VAL A 102 -16.93 -0.23 0.20
N GLN A 103 -17.10 0.93 -0.44
CA GLN A 103 -15.97 1.81 -0.79
C GLN A 103 -15.34 2.50 0.42
N SER A 104 -16.12 2.82 1.45
CA SER A 104 -15.55 3.36 2.69
C SER A 104 -14.71 2.28 3.41
N PHE A 105 -15.17 1.02 3.35
CA PHE A 105 -14.46 -0.12 3.94
C PHE A 105 -13.15 -0.45 3.21
N SER A 106 -13.06 -0.21 1.89
CA SER A 106 -11.80 -0.46 1.16
C SER A 106 -10.64 0.39 1.67
N ILE A 107 -10.90 1.64 2.07
CA ILE A 107 -9.90 2.54 2.70
C ILE A 107 -9.39 1.95 4.02
N TYR A 108 -10.27 1.34 4.81
CA TYR A 108 -9.89 0.67 6.06
C TYR A 108 -8.93 -0.49 5.78
N ILE A 109 -9.26 -1.34 4.80
CA ILE A 109 -8.42 -2.48 4.44
C ILE A 109 -7.07 -2.02 3.89
N ASP A 110 -7.03 -1.00 3.04
CA ASP A 110 -5.78 -0.51 2.47
C ASP A 110 -4.87 0.13 3.55
N THR A 111 -5.35 1.18 4.20
CA THR A 111 -4.49 1.99 5.08
C THR A 111 -4.37 1.43 6.49
N LEU A 112 -5.51 1.11 7.13
CA LEU A 112 -5.51 0.70 8.54
C LEU A 112 -5.07 -0.75 8.72
N LEU A 113 -5.32 -1.63 7.75
CA LEU A 113 -4.87 -3.01 7.81
C LEU A 113 -3.55 -3.22 7.08
N VAL A 114 -3.50 -3.04 5.76
CA VAL A 114 -2.31 -3.41 4.95
C VAL A 114 -1.13 -2.46 5.20
N CYS A 115 -1.31 -1.14 5.09
CA CYS A 115 -0.21 -0.20 5.29
C CYS A 115 0.28 -0.19 6.74
N SER A 116 -0.63 -0.30 7.72
CA SER A 116 -0.23 -0.33 9.13
C SER A 116 0.51 -1.62 9.48
N ALA A 117 0.07 -2.77 8.97
CA ALA A 117 0.82 -4.03 9.12
C ALA A 117 2.21 -3.96 8.45
N THR A 118 2.29 -3.33 7.27
CA THR A 118 3.56 -3.07 6.58
C THR A 118 4.50 -2.24 7.45
N ALA A 119 4.00 -1.13 8.00
CA ALA A 119 4.77 -0.24 8.86
C ALA A 119 5.24 -0.96 10.13
N PHE A 120 4.34 -1.66 10.83
CA PHE A 120 4.68 -2.39 12.05
C PHE A 120 5.74 -3.45 11.78
N MET A 121 5.59 -4.23 10.71
CA MET A 121 6.57 -5.23 10.31
C MET A 121 7.96 -4.61 10.04
N ILE A 122 8.03 -3.50 9.30
CA ILE A 122 9.29 -2.81 9.02
C ILE A 122 9.94 -2.27 10.31
N LEU A 123 9.15 -1.68 11.20
CA LEU A 123 9.66 -1.09 12.43
C LEU A 123 10.06 -2.13 13.48
N ILE A 124 9.33 -3.25 13.59
CA ILE A 124 9.67 -4.39 14.45
C ILE A 124 10.99 -5.01 14.01
N THR A 125 11.17 -5.22 12.71
CA THR A 125 12.38 -5.85 12.16
C THR A 125 13.57 -4.90 12.10
N GLY A 126 13.37 -3.60 12.35
CA GLY A 126 14.41 -2.59 12.21
C GLY A 126 14.85 -2.38 10.76
N ALA A 127 14.10 -2.87 9.76
CA ALA A 127 14.51 -2.87 8.36
C ALA A 127 14.25 -1.52 7.66
N TYR A 128 14.74 -0.42 8.25
CA TYR A 128 14.55 0.93 7.73
C TYR A 128 15.75 1.83 8.05
N ASN A 129 15.92 2.86 7.22
CA ASN A 129 16.80 4.00 7.47
C ASN A 129 15.96 5.28 7.56
N VAL A 130 16.40 6.22 8.38
CA VAL A 130 15.84 7.58 8.47
C VAL A 130 16.94 8.55 8.06
N HIS A 131 16.72 9.26 6.96
CA HIS A 131 17.66 10.27 6.48
C HIS A 131 17.47 11.59 7.23
N GLY A 132 18.57 12.28 7.50
CA GLY A 132 18.59 13.60 8.11
C GLY A 132 18.36 14.72 7.09
N ALA A 133 18.33 15.97 7.57
CA ALA A 133 18.12 17.15 6.74
C ALA A 133 19.30 17.45 5.79
N VAL A 134 20.49 16.93 6.09
CA VAL A 134 21.68 17.07 5.24
C VAL A 134 21.82 15.83 4.37
N GLU A 135 22.13 16.03 3.09
CA GLU A 135 22.35 14.93 2.15
C GLU A 135 23.44 13.97 2.66
N GLY A 136 23.14 12.68 2.70
CA GLY A 136 24.03 11.64 3.23
C GLY A 136 24.04 11.48 4.76
N ALA A 137 23.38 12.35 5.52
CA ALA A 137 23.22 12.17 6.96
C ALA A 137 22.08 11.19 7.27
N PHE A 138 22.27 10.35 8.29
CA PHE A 138 21.24 9.43 8.79
C PHE A 138 20.92 9.77 10.25
N LEU A 139 19.62 9.88 10.57
CA LEU A 139 19.13 9.93 11.95
C LEU A 139 19.05 8.52 12.55
N VAL A 140 18.70 7.54 11.70
CA VAL A 140 18.69 6.11 12.03
C VAL A 140 19.25 5.36 10.82
N GLN A 141 20.23 4.49 11.03
CA GLN A 141 20.81 3.66 9.99
C GLN A 141 20.89 2.21 10.44
N ASN A 142 19.89 1.41 10.09
CA ASN A 142 19.86 -0.03 10.37
C ASN A 142 20.25 -0.88 9.15
N LEU A 143 20.21 -0.29 7.96
CA LEU A 143 20.52 -0.91 6.68
C LEU A 143 21.69 -0.22 5.98
N PRO A 144 22.38 -0.89 5.04
CA PRO A 144 23.43 -0.29 4.21
C PRO A 144 23.05 1.07 3.60
N ALA A 145 24.01 2.01 3.54
CA ALA A 145 23.77 3.40 3.16
C ALA A 145 23.40 3.59 1.68
N ASP A 146 23.71 2.61 0.83
CA ASP A 146 23.33 2.55 -0.58
C ASP A 146 21.84 2.23 -0.78
N ILE A 147 21.15 1.74 0.26
CA ILE A 147 19.70 1.55 0.23
C ILE A 147 19.02 2.91 0.39
N GLY A 148 18.53 3.43 -0.74
CA GLY A 148 17.74 4.65 -0.77
C GLY A 148 16.41 4.52 -0.04
N ALA A 149 15.99 5.60 0.61
CA ALA A 149 14.65 5.74 1.16
C ALA A 149 13.56 5.73 0.05
N ASN A 150 12.30 5.53 0.46
CA ASN A 150 11.11 5.58 -0.40
C ASN A 150 10.96 4.45 -1.43
N GLY A 151 11.76 3.39 -1.33
CA GLY A 151 11.61 2.18 -2.14
C GLY A 151 10.89 1.03 -1.41
N PRO A 152 10.52 -0.04 -2.13
CA PRO A 152 10.00 -1.26 -1.52
C PRO A 152 11.06 -2.05 -0.75
N VAL A 153 12.33 -1.63 -0.81
CA VAL A 153 13.47 -2.35 -0.23
C VAL A 153 13.33 -2.53 1.28
N PHE A 154 12.79 -1.56 2.02
CA PHE A 154 12.57 -1.72 3.46
C PHE A 154 11.61 -2.88 3.75
N THR A 155 10.53 -3.00 2.99
CA THR A 155 9.61 -4.14 3.07
C THR A 155 10.29 -5.45 2.69
N GLN A 156 11.11 -5.45 1.62
CA GLN A 156 11.88 -6.62 1.21
C GLN A 156 12.81 -7.10 2.32
N MET A 157 13.57 -6.18 2.92
CA MET A 157 14.52 -6.48 3.98
C MET A 157 13.82 -6.92 5.27
N ALA A 158 12.66 -6.36 5.60
CA ALA A 158 11.85 -6.77 6.73
C ALA A 158 11.44 -8.25 6.62
N ILE A 159 10.85 -8.66 5.49
CA ILE A 159 10.44 -10.05 5.30
C ILE A 159 11.66 -10.96 5.14
N GLU A 160 12.72 -10.50 4.47
CA GLU A 160 13.96 -11.27 4.35
C GLU A 160 14.60 -11.58 5.71
N SER A 161 14.54 -10.63 6.67
CA SER A 161 15.05 -10.88 8.03
C SER A 161 14.25 -11.95 8.79
N ALA A 162 12.94 -12.07 8.51
CA ALA A 162 12.08 -13.07 9.15
C ALA A 162 12.08 -14.41 8.41
N LEU A 163 12.25 -14.38 7.08
CA LEU A 163 12.24 -15.53 6.18
C LEU A 163 13.42 -15.44 5.19
N PRO A 164 14.66 -15.74 5.63
CA PRO A 164 15.85 -15.63 4.79
C PRO A 164 15.76 -16.51 3.53
N GLY A 165 16.15 -15.95 2.39
CA GLY A 165 16.10 -16.59 1.08
C GLY A 165 14.71 -16.56 0.40
N VAL A 166 13.65 -16.29 1.15
CA VAL A 166 12.26 -16.28 0.64
C VAL A 166 11.67 -14.86 0.59
N GLY A 167 12.05 -13.98 1.51
CA GLY A 167 11.42 -12.66 1.66
C GLY A 167 11.57 -11.75 0.44
N LYS A 168 12.79 -11.62 -0.09
CA LYS A 168 13.07 -10.83 -1.31
C LYS A 168 12.28 -11.31 -2.53
N PRO A 169 12.33 -12.58 -2.95
CA PRO A 169 11.55 -13.05 -4.10
C PRO A 169 10.04 -12.96 -3.84
N PHE A 170 9.59 -13.21 -2.60
CA PHE A 170 8.19 -13.05 -2.22
C PHE A 170 7.68 -11.63 -2.47
N ILE A 171 8.38 -10.62 -1.96
CA ILE A 171 7.98 -9.22 -2.17
C ILE A 171 8.08 -8.81 -3.64
N ALA A 172 9.06 -9.30 -4.39
CA ALA A 172 9.15 -9.02 -5.83
C ALA A 172 7.88 -9.51 -6.58
N VAL A 173 7.42 -10.72 -6.28
CA VAL A 173 6.19 -11.27 -6.86
C VAL A 173 4.95 -10.53 -6.35
N ALA A 174 4.88 -10.21 -5.06
CA ALA A 174 3.77 -9.44 -4.51
C ALA A 174 3.66 -8.06 -5.17
N LEU A 175 4.78 -7.33 -5.29
CA LEU A 175 4.83 -6.02 -5.93
C LEU A 175 4.39 -6.07 -7.39
N PHE A 176 4.74 -7.14 -8.11
CA PHE A 176 4.23 -7.35 -9.45
C PHE A 176 2.70 -7.34 -9.46
N PHE A 177 2.05 -8.12 -8.59
CA PHE A 177 0.58 -8.17 -8.53
C PHE A 177 -0.05 -6.89 -8.01
N PHE A 178 0.51 -6.26 -6.97
CA PHE A 178 0.05 -4.96 -6.48
C PHE A 178 0.10 -3.90 -7.59
N ALA A 179 1.25 -3.69 -8.20
CA ALA A 179 1.39 -2.71 -9.28
C ALA A 179 0.52 -3.07 -10.49
N PHE A 180 0.45 -4.34 -10.87
CA PHE A 180 -0.30 -4.78 -12.03
C PHE A 180 -1.82 -4.59 -11.86
N THR A 181 -2.36 -4.90 -10.68
CA THR A 181 -3.78 -4.68 -10.38
C THR A 181 -4.12 -3.19 -10.28
N THR A 182 -3.21 -2.35 -9.75
CA THR A 182 -3.36 -0.89 -9.78
C THR A 182 -3.41 -0.38 -11.22
N ILE A 183 -2.52 -0.83 -12.11
CA ILE A 183 -2.53 -0.40 -13.52
C ILE A 183 -3.85 -0.78 -14.22
N LEU A 184 -4.42 -1.95 -13.93
CA LEU A 184 -5.73 -2.35 -14.45
C LEU A 184 -6.86 -1.40 -13.99
N ALA A 185 -6.85 -1.00 -12.71
CA ALA A 185 -7.83 -0.05 -12.17
C ALA A 185 -7.69 1.33 -12.83
N TYR A 186 -6.46 1.84 -12.96
CA TYR A 186 -6.20 3.13 -13.62
C TYR A 186 -6.55 3.13 -15.10
N TYR A 187 -6.35 2.01 -15.81
CA TYR A 187 -6.84 1.86 -17.18
C TYR A 187 -8.36 2.01 -17.24
N TYR A 188 -9.09 1.32 -16.36
CA TYR A 188 -10.56 1.39 -16.33
C TYR A 188 -11.07 2.81 -16.02
N ILE A 189 -10.44 3.49 -15.08
CA ILE A 189 -10.73 4.90 -14.76
C ILE A 189 -10.49 5.78 -16.00
N ALA A 190 -9.34 5.62 -16.67
CA ALA A 190 -8.99 6.38 -17.86
C ALA A 190 -9.96 6.13 -19.02
N GLU A 191 -10.34 4.87 -19.26
CA GLU A 191 -11.32 4.49 -20.29
C GLU A 191 -12.67 5.17 -20.03
N THR A 192 -13.13 5.19 -18.78
CA THR A 192 -14.38 5.84 -18.38
C THR A 192 -14.32 7.36 -18.61
N ASN A 193 -13.22 8.00 -18.23
CA ASN A 193 -13.02 9.45 -18.45
C ASN A 193 -12.96 9.81 -19.93
N ILE A 194 -12.26 9.02 -20.75
CA ILE A 194 -12.20 9.22 -22.20
C ILE A 194 -13.58 9.03 -22.82
N ALA A 195 -14.34 8.02 -22.39
CA ALA A 195 -15.70 7.78 -22.86
C ALA A 195 -16.63 8.96 -22.54
N TYR A 196 -16.46 9.61 -21.38
CA TYR A 196 -17.19 10.84 -21.05
C TYR A 196 -16.82 12.00 -21.98
N ILE A 197 -15.53 12.26 -22.20
CA ILE A 197 -15.06 13.35 -23.07
C ILE A 197 -15.50 13.15 -24.52
N ARG A 198 -15.46 11.90 -25.01
CA ARG A 198 -15.84 11.54 -26.40
C ARG A 198 -17.34 11.51 -26.66
N ARG A 199 -18.19 11.76 -25.66
CA ARG A 199 -19.66 11.83 -25.84
C ARG A 199 -20.14 13.16 -26.45
N THR A 200 -19.23 14.03 -26.89
CA THR A 200 -19.51 15.08 -27.88
C THR A 200 -19.64 14.50 -29.27
#